data_AF-A0A379WY49-F1
#
_entry.id   AF-A0A379WY49-F1
#
_cell.length_a   1.000
_cell.length_b   1.000
_cell.length_c   1.000
_cell.angle_alpha   90.00
_cell.angle_beta   90.00
_cell.angle_gamma   90.00
#
_symmetry.space_group_name_H-M   'P 1'
#
loop_
_entity.id
_entity.type
_entity.pdbx_description
1 polymer ?
#
loop_
_entity_poly.entity_id
_entity_poly.type
_entity_poly.pdbx_seq_one_letter_code
_entity_poly.pdbx_strand_id
1 'polypeptide(L)'
;MLEPEVAFADLEDNARLAEAMLKYVFKAVLEERADDMKFFAERVDKDAIARLERFVSTDFAQVDYTDAVAILERCGKTFENPVFWGVDLSSEHERYLAEEHFKAPVVVKNYPKEIKAFYMRLNEDGKTVAAMDVLAPGIGEIIGGSQREERLDVLDARMAEMGLNKEDYWVVSRLASLRYCTAFRLWPGL
;
A
#
# COMPACT_ATOMS: atom_id res chain seq x y z
N MET A 1 5.18 14.01 3.00
CA MET A 1 5.31 12.54 2.94
C MET A 1 5.68 12.07 4.33
N LEU A 2 5.03 11.01 4.83
CA LEU A 2 5.37 10.38 6.11
C LEU A 2 5.85 8.97 5.81
N GLU A 3 7.07 8.65 6.23
CA GLU A 3 7.82 7.45 5.81
C GLU A 3 8.45 6.74 7.02
N PRO A 4 7.66 6.01 7.83
CA PRO A 4 8.22 5.21 8.91
C PRO A 4 9.00 4.01 8.36
N GLU A 5 10.15 3.71 8.97
CA GLU A 5 10.95 2.49 8.80
C GLU A 5 11.01 1.76 10.14
N VAL A 6 10.74 0.45 10.14
CA VAL A 6 10.73 -0.40 11.34
C VAL A 6 11.68 -1.58 11.15
N ALA A 7 12.67 -1.68 12.04
CA ALA A 7 13.56 -2.83 12.08
C ALA A 7 12.83 -4.06 12.63
N PHE A 8 13.21 -5.24 12.14
CA PHE A 8 12.66 -6.54 12.57
C PHE A 8 11.16 -6.76 12.30
N ALA A 9 10.54 -5.90 11.48
CA ALA A 9 9.16 -6.05 11.03
C ALA A 9 9.11 -6.72 9.65
N ASP A 10 8.11 -7.57 9.43
CA ASP A 10 7.81 -8.14 8.10
C ASP A 10 6.69 -7.36 7.38
N LEU A 11 6.29 -7.82 6.19
CA LEU A 11 5.22 -7.17 5.43
C LEU A 11 3.88 -7.11 6.19
N GLU A 12 3.58 -8.12 7.00
CA GLU A 12 2.33 -8.18 7.76
C GLU A 12 2.36 -7.17 8.92
N ASP A 13 3.49 -7.04 9.61
CA ASP A 13 3.70 -6.01 10.62
C ASP A 13 3.56 -4.60 10.03
N ASN A 14 4.05 -4.40 8.81
CA ASN A 14 3.94 -3.13 8.09
C ASN A 14 2.49 -2.81 7.72
N ALA A 15 1.72 -3.79 7.26
CA ALA A 15 0.30 -3.64 6.96
C ALA A 15 -0.49 -3.27 8.24
N ARG A 16 -0.22 -3.95 9.36
CA ARG A 16 -0.82 -3.65 10.66
C ARG A 16 -0.45 -2.26 11.16
N LEU A 17 0.80 -1.84 10.99
CA LEU A 17 1.25 -0.51 11.37
C LEU A 17 0.57 0.58 10.54
N ALA A 18 0.45 0.37 9.23
CA ALA A 18 -0.26 1.28 8.32
C ALA A 18 -1.74 1.43 8.71
N GLU A 19 -2.43 0.32 8.99
CA GLU A 19 -3.81 0.32 9.47
C GLU A 19 -3.93 1.05 10.82
N ALA A 20 -3.10 0.70 11.80
CA ALA A 20 -3.12 1.32 13.13
C ALA A 20 -2.85 2.81 13.07
N MET A 21 -1.90 3.24 12.23
CA MET A 21 -1.58 4.65 12.03
C MET A 21 -2.76 5.42 11.44
N LEU A 22 -3.39 4.92 10.36
CA LEU A 22 -4.54 5.57 9.73
C LEU A 22 -5.73 5.66 10.68
N LYS A 23 -6.07 4.55 11.36
CA LYS A 23 -7.15 4.53 12.36
C LYS A 23 -6.89 5.52 13.49
N TYR A 24 -5.65 5.61 13.98
CA TYR A 24 -5.27 6.56 15.01
C TYR A 24 -5.43 8.02 14.54
N VAL A 25 -4.88 8.36 13.37
CA VAL A 25 -4.94 9.73 12.84
C VAL A 25 -6.39 10.17 12.61
N PHE A 26 -7.22 9.35 11.99
CA PHE A 26 -8.62 9.69 11.75
C PHE A 26 -9.43 9.79 13.04
N LYS A 27 -9.16 8.92 14.02
CA LYS A 27 -9.75 9.05 15.35
C LYS A 27 -9.35 10.37 16.03
N ALA A 28 -8.08 10.74 15.98
CA ALA A 28 -7.60 12.00 16.54
C ALA A 28 -8.24 13.22 15.85
N VAL A 29 -8.44 13.19 14.52
CA VAL A 29 -9.14 14.26 13.81
C VAL A 29 -10.61 14.36 14.26
N LEU A 30 -11.30 13.23 14.38
CA LEU A 30 -12.69 13.20 14.85
C LEU A 30 -12.84 13.71 16.29
N GLU A 31 -11.91 13.38 17.17
CA GLU A 31 -11.97 13.72 18.60
C GLU A 31 -11.45 15.13 18.90
N GLU A 32 -10.35 15.54 18.24
CA GLU A 32 -9.65 16.79 18.55
C GLU A 32 -10.05 17.96 17.64
N ARG A 33 -10.66 17.71 16.48
CA ARG A 33 -11.04 18.73 15.47
C ARG A 33 -12.50 18.60 15.03
N ALA A 34 -13.38 18.26 15.97
CA ALA A 34 -14.81 18.05 15.70
C ALA A 34 -15.53 19.31 15.16
N ASP A 35 -15.08 20.50 15.54
CA ASP A 35 -15.59 21.79 15.06
C ASP A 35 -15.28 22.01 13.57
N ASP A 36 -14.03 21.80 13.15
CA ASP A 36 -13.64 21.85 11.74
C ASP A 36 -14.35 20.76 10.92
N MET A 37 -14.43 19.54 11.47
CA MET A 37 -15.15 18.44 10.81
C MET A 37 -16.64 18.74 10.62
N LYS A 38 -17.27 19.39 11.59
CA LYS A 38 -18.65 19.86 11.45
C LYS A 38 -18.80 20.91 10.36
N PHE A 39 -17.85 21.84 10.26
CA PHE A 39 -17.82 22.82 9.17
C PHE A 39 -17.70 22.14 7.80
N PHE A 40 -16.83 21.15 7.65
CA PHE A 40 -16.72 20.37 6.41
C PHE A 40 -18.01 19.62 6.09
N ALA A 41 -18.66 19.03 7.09
CA ALA A 41 -19.95 18.37 6.92
C ALA A 41 -21.06 19.32 6.44
N GLU A 42 -21.08 20.55 6.94
CA GLU A 42 -22.09 21.54 6.55
C GLU A 42 -21.83 22.16 5.18
N ARG A 43 -20.57 22.30 4.77
CA ARG A 43 -20.19 23.16 3.63
C ARG A 43 -19.57 22.44 2.43
N VAL A 44 -18.99 21.28 2.62
CA VAL A 44 -18.20 20.58 1.60
C VAL A 44 -18.78 19.20 1.33
N ASP A 45 -18.89 18.39 2.36
CA ASP A 45 -19.32 17.00 2.24
C ASP A 45 -20.03 16.51 3.50
N LYS A 46 -21.36 16.47 3.43
CA LYS A 46 -22.27 16.01 4.49
C LYS A 46 -21.95 14.63 5.07
N ASP A 47 -21.27 13.78 4.31
CA ASP A 47 -20.96 12.40 4.72
C ASP A 47 -19.52 12.26 5.27
N ALA A 48 -18.75 13.36 5.36
CA ALA A 48 -17.35 13.33 5.77
C ALA A 48 -17.11 12.69 7.15
N ILE A 49 -17.91 13.07 8.16
CA ILE A 49 -17.80 12.52 9.52
C ILE A 49 -18.13 11.03 9.52
N ALA A 50 -19.29 10.65 8.96
CA ALA A 50 -19.74 9.26 8.91
C ALA A 50 -18.78 8.35 8.13
N ARG A 51 -18.13 8.88 7.09
CA ARG A 51 -17.10 8.16 6.33
C ARG A 51 -15.87 7.88 7.18
N LEU A 52 -15.37 8.86 7.93
CA LEU A 52 -14.22 8.66 8.83
C LEU A 52 -14.57 7.70 9.99
N GLU A 53 -15.75 7.84 10.59
CA GLU A 53 -16.22 6.93 11.65
C GLU A 53 -16.31 5.47 11.14
N ARG A 54 -16.82 5.28 9.92
CA ARG A 54 -16.84 3.96 9.28
C ARG A 54 -15.44 3.45 9.01
N PHE A 55 -14.55 4.29 8.50
CA PHE A 55 -13.16 3.91 8.24
C PHE A 55 -12.46 3.43 9.52
N VAL A 56 -12.60 4.17 10.62
CA VAL A 56 -11.97 3.83 11.90
C VAL A 56 -12.51 2.52 12.49
N SER A 57 -13.80 2.24 12.30
CA SER A 57 -14.48 1.05 12.84
C SER A 57 -14.37 -0.20 11.96
N THR A 58 -13.88 -0.08 10.73
CA THR A 58 -13.79 -1.20 9.77
C THR A 58 -12.38 -1.77 9.76
N ASP A 59 -12.27 -3.10 9.81
CA ASP A 59 -10.99 -3.78 9.61
C ASP A 59 -10.60 -3.83 8.15
N PHE A 60 -9.31 -3.73 7.87
CA PHE A 60 -8.85 -3.67 6.49
C PHE A 60 -8.90 -5.08 5.88
N ALA A 61 -9.56 -5.19 4.73
CA ALA A 61 -9.51 -6.41 3.94
C ALA A 61 -8.08 -6.62 3.45
N GLN A 62 -7.62 -7.86 3.37
CA GLN A 62 -6.30 -8.18 2.84
C GLN A 62 -6.44 -9.12 1.65
N VAL A 63 -5.70 -8.85 0.58
CA VAL A 63 -5.75 -9.64 -0.66
C VAL A 63 -4.39 -9.64 -1.32
N ASP A 64 -3.98 -10.76 -1.92
CA ASP A 64 -2.79 -10.79 -2.75
C ASP A 64 -3.10 -10.20 -4.13
N TYR A 65 -2.13 -9.54 -4.76
CA TYR A 65 -2.26 -8.93 -6.09
C TYR A 65 -2.78 -9.93 -7.11
N THR A 66 -2.31 -11.18 -7.05
CA THR A 66 -2.76 -12.24 -7.96
C THR A 66 -4.26 -12.49 -7.84
N ASP A 67 -4.79 -12.51 -6.62
CA ASP A 67 -6.22 -12.68 -6.37
C ASP A 67 -7.00 -11.41 -6.71
N ALA A 68 -6.44 -10.23 -6.45
CA ALA A 68 -7.03 -8.95 -6.82
C ALA A 68 -7.23 -8.83 -8.35
N VAL A 69 -6.23 -9.22 -9.15
CA VAL A 69 -6.33 -9.30 -10.61
C VAL A 69 -7.41 -10.30 -11.01
N ALA A 70 -7.46 -11.49 -10.40
CA ALA A 70 -8.47 -12.49 -10.72
C ALA A 70 -9.90 -12.02 -10.38
N ILE A 71 -10.08 -11.22 -9.33
CA ILE A 71 -11.35 -10.57 -8.98
C ILE A 71 -11.75 -9.57 -10.06
N LEU A 72 -10.82 -8.71 -10.47
CA LEU A 72 -11.03 -7.68 -11.48
C LEU A 72 -11.36 -8.28 -12.85
N GLU A 73 -10.68 -9.33 -13.27
CA GLU A 73 -10.96 -10.03 -14.53
C GLU A 73 -12.36 -10.69 -14.54
N ARG A 74 -12.86 -11.11 -13.38
CA ARG A 74 -14.15 -11.80 -13.24
C ARG A 74 -15.32 -10.89 -12.86
N CYS A 75 -15.08 -9.61 -12.60
CA CYS A 75 -16.11 -8.71 -12.10
C CYS A 75 -17.18 -8.33 -13.15
N GLY A 76 -16.92 -8.62 -14.42
CA GLY A 76 -17.84 -8.32 -15.53
C GLY A 76 -17.97 -6.82 -15.86
N LYS A 77 -17.12 -5.96 -15.29
CA LYS A 77 -17.02 -4.55 -15.65
C LYS A 77 -16.03 -4.33 -16.79
N THR A 78 -16.32 -3.32 -17.59
CA THR A 78 -15.37 -2.78 -18.57
C THR A 78 -14.61 -1.64 -17.92
N PHE A 79 -13.30 -1.81 -17.77
CA PHE A 79 -12.39 -0.76 -17.34
C PHE A 79 -11.79 -0.04 -18.56
N GLU A 80 -11.36 1.21 -18.40
CA GLU A 80 -10.65 1.93 -19.45
C GLU A 80 -9.25 1.34 -19.67
N ASN A 81 -8.58 0.98 -18.57
CA ASN A 81 -7.29 0.34 -18.57
C ASN A 81 -7.44 -1.19 -18.54
N PRO A 82 -6.65 -1.93 -19.33
CA PRO A 82 -6.69 -3.38 -19.30
C PRO A 82 -6.17 -3.90 -17.95
N VAL A 83 -6.82 -4.93 -17.43
CA VAL A 83 -6.37 -5.69 -16.26
C VAL A 83 -5.84 -7.04 -16.70
N PHE A 84 -4.59 -7.35 -16.36
CA PHE A 84 -4.00 -8.68 -16.49
C PHE A 84 -2.80 -8.82 -15.55
N TRP A 85 -2.39 -10.05 -15.25
CA TRP A 85 -1.27 -10.27 -14.34
C TRP A 85 0.04 -9.67 -14.91
N GLY A 86 0.68 -8.79 -14.15
CA GLY A 86 1.92 -8.11 -14.54
C GLY A 86 1.76 -6.63 -14.90
N VAL A 87 0.53 -6.07 -14.86
CA VAL A 87 0.33 -4.62 -14.94
C VAL A 87 0.02 -4.01 -13.58
N ASP A 88 0.41 -2.76 -13.41
CA ASP A 88 0.04 -2.02 -12.22
C ASP A 88 -1.46 -1.75 -12.20
N LEU A 89 -2.04 -1.67 -10.99
CA LEU A 89 -3.46 -1.38 -10.84
C LEU A 89 -3.68 0.13 -11.03
N SER A 90 -4.64 0.50 -11.88
CA SER A 90 -5.04 1.90 -12.04
C SER A 90 -6.05 2.28 -10.95
N SER A 91 -6.26 3.58 -10.76
CA SER A 91 -7.20 4.10 -9.75
C SER A 91 -8.62 3.55 -9.89
N GLU A 92 -9.11 3.28 -11.11
CA GLU A 92 -10.43 2.65 -11.31
C GLU A 92 -10.48 1.20 -10.78
N HIS A 93 -9.39 0.44 -10.91
CA HIS A 93 -9.29 -0.93 -10.40
C HIS A 93 -9.24 -0.92 -8.87
N GLU A 94 -8.41 -0.05 -8.30
CA GLU A 94 -8.26 0.12 -6.86
C GLU A 94 -9.58 0.52 -6.19
N ARG A 95 -10.27 1.50 -6.79
CA ARG A 95 -11.57 1.97 -6.30
C ARG A 95 -12.63 0.89 -6.42
N TYR A 96 -12.64 0.09 -7.50
CA TYR A 96 -13.55 -1.04 -7.60
C TYR A 96 -13.34 -2.05 -6.47
N LEU A 97 -12.09 -2.41 -6.17
CA LEU A 97 -11.76 -3.34 -5.08
C LEU A 97 -12.26 -2.79 -3.74
N ALA A 98 -11.95 -1.52 -3.42
CA ALA A 98 -12.30 -0.92 -2.13
C ALA A 98 -13.78 -0.56 -1.98
N GLU A 99 -14.41 0.03 -3.00
CA GLU A 99 -15.77 0.60 -2.93
C GLU A 99 -16.86 -0.44 -3.24
N GLU A 100 -16.60 -1.39 -4.15
CA GLU A 100 -17.64 -2.27 -4.67
C GLU A 100 -17.48 -3.73 -4.24
N HIS A 101 -16.26 -4.26 -4.32
CA HIS A 101 -15.99 -5.66 -4.00
C HIS A 101 -15.92 -5.88 -2.49
N PHE A 102 -14.95 -5.25 -1.81
CA PHE A 102 -14.72 -5.43 -0.38
C PHE A 102 -15.57 -4.48 0.48
N LYS A 103 -15.93 -3.30 -0.05
CA LYS A 103 -16.69 -2.26 0.67
C LYS A 103 -16.02 -1.83 1.98
N ALA A 104 -14.69 -1.88 1.99
CA ALA A 104 -13.81 -1.63 3.12
C ALA A 104 -12.46 -1.13 2.58
N PRO A 105 -11.61 -0.50 3.41
CA PRO A 105 -10.21 -0.29 3.05
C PRO A 105 -9.54 -1.64 2.79
N VAL A 106 -8.63 -1.69 1.80
CA VAL A 106 -8.02 -2.94 1.33
C VAL A 106 -6.51 -2.81 1.32
N VAL A 107 -5.80 -3.78 1.86
CA VAL A 107 -4.36 -3.95 1.69
C VAL A 107 -4.14 -4.98 0.58
N VAL A 108 -3.64 -4.52 -0.56
CA VAL A 108 -3.22 -5.41 -1.65
C VAL A 108 -1.74 -5.74 -1.44
N LYS A 109 -1.36 -7.02 -1.46
CA LYS A 109 0.00 -7.50 -1.14
C LYS A 109 0.63 -8.27 -2.29
N ASN A 110 1.95 -8.47 -2.24
CA ASN A 110 2.68 -9.42 -3.08
C ASN A 110 2.60 -9.13 -4.59
N TYR A 111 3.04 -7.94 -4.98
CA TYR A 111 3.03 -7.48 -6.38
C TYR A 111 4.12 -8.15 -7.25
N PRO A 112 3.95 -8.21 -8.58
CA PRO A 112 4.99 -8.68 -9.50
C PRO A 112 6.27 -7.85 -9.39
N LYS A 113 7.42 -8.52 -9.39
CA LYS A 113 8.73 -7.86 -9.20
C LYS A 113 9.10 -6.94 -10.36
N GLU A 114 8.54 -7.14 -11.54
CA GLU A 114 8.83 -6.39 -12.76
C GLU A 114 8.28 -4.96 -12.72
N ILE A 115 7.22 -4.73 -11.95
CA ILE A 115 6.53 -3.43 -11.86
C ILE A 115 6.84 -2.68 -10.54
N LYS A 116 7.71 -3.24 -9.70
CA LYS A 116 8.05 -2.68 -8.39
C LYS A 116 9.57 -2.49 -8.26
N ALA A 117 9.98 -1.71 -7.26
CA ALA A 117 11.36 -1.27 -7.10
C ALA A 117 12.33 -2.40 -6.67
N PHE A 118 13.61 -2.25 -7.02
CA PHE A 118 14.66 -3.25 -6.74
C PHE A 118 14.86 -3.58 -5.25
N TYR A 119 14.56 -2.64 -4.36
CA TYR A 119 14.78 -2.77 -2.92
C TYR A 119 13.68 -3.56 -2.20
N MET A 120 12.60 -3.93 -2.91
CA MET A 120 11.50 -4.69 -2.31
C MET A 120 11.89 -6.17 -2.24
N ARG A 121 11.67 -6.79 -1.08
CA ARG A 121 12.08 -8.17 -0.80
C ARG A 121 11.45 -9.14 -1.78
N LEU A 122 12.26 -9.97 -2.42
CA LEU A 122 11.80 -11.01 -3.34
C LEU A 122 11.14 -12.15 -2.55
N ASN A 123 9.91 -12.50 -2.92
CA ASN A 123 9.19 -13.62 -2.33
C ASN A 123 9.78 -14.96 -2.77
N GLU A 124 9.40 -16.04 -2.06
CA GLU A 124 9.91 -17.39 -2.33
C GLU A 124 9.48 -17.94 -3.70
N ASP A 125 8.44 -17.39 -4.31
CA ASP A 125 7.98 -17.74 -5.66
C ASP A 125 8.91 -17.24 -6.78
N GLY A 126 9.87 -16.34 -6.46
CA GLY A 126 10.79 -15.71 -7.41
C GLY A 126 10.15 -14.76 -8.44
N LYS A 127 8.85 -14.50 -8.32
CA LYS A 127 8.03 -13.72 -9.25
C LYS A 127 7.46 -12.46 -8.62
N THR A 128 7.10 -12.52 -7.34
CA THR A 128 6.51 -11.41 -6.60
C THR A 128 7.50 -10.82 -5.60
N VAL A 129 7.24 -9.60 -5.18
CA VAL A 129 7.94 -8.92 -4.09
C VAL A 129 6.97 -8.64 -2.96
N ALA A 130 7.48 -8.62 -1.73
CA ALA A 130 6.76 -8.28 -0.52
C ALA A 130 6.44 -6.77 -0.47
N ALA A 131 5.60 -6.31 -1.40
CA ALA A 131 5.03 -4.99 -1.47
C ALA A 131 3.60 -5.01 -0.94
N MET A 132 3.14 -3.87 -0.44
CA MET A 132 1.75 -3.66 -0.07
C MET A 132 1.30 -2.25 -0.47
N ASP A 133 0.08 -2.16 -0.97
CA ASP A 133 -0.59 -0.88 -1.22
C ASP A 133 -1.92 -0.88 -0.43
N VAL A 134 -2.19 0.19 0.32
CA VAL A 134 -3.42 0.39 1.10
C VAL A 134 -4.34 1.28 0.29
N LEU A 135 -5.50 0.73 -0.05
CA LEU A 135 -6.54 1.35 -0.85
C LEU A 135 -7.64 1.87 0.06
N ALA A 136 -7.89 3.17 0.03
CA ALA A 136 -8.99 3.81 0.74
C ALA A 136 -10.18 4.06 -0.22
N PRO A 137 -11.42 3.72 0.19
CA PRO A 137 -12.61 4.05 -0.59
C PRO A 137 -12.68 5.55 -0.94
N GLY A 138 -12.96 5.89 -2.19
CA GLY A 138 -13.06 7.25 -2.71
C GLY A 138 -11.74 7.85 -3.23
N ILE A 139 -10.59 7.40 -2.74
CA ILE A 139 -9.26 7.98 -3.07
C ILE A 139 -8.44 7.02 -3.94
N GLY A 140 -8.47 5.72 -3.64
CA GLY A 140 -7.53 4.74 -4.18
C GLY A 140 -6.34 4.55 -3.22
N GLU A 141 -5.14 4.36 -3.75
CA GLU A 141 -3.91 4.23 -2.94
C GLU A 141 -3.71 5.44 -1.99
N ILE A 142 -3.61 5.16 -0.69
CA ILE A 142 -3.21 6.13 0.35
C ILE A 142 -1.84 5.81 0.93
N ILE A 143 -1.46 4.54 1.02
CA ILE A 143 -0.15 4.11 1.53
C ILE A 143 0.45 3.08 0.58
N GLY A 144 1.70 3.27 0.16
CA GLY A 144 2.48 2.27 -0.56
C GLY A 144 3.70 1.86 0.26
N GLY A 145 3.97 0.57 0.42
CA GLY A 145 5.02 0.07 1.29
C GLY A 145 5.58 -1.28 0.86
N SER A 146 6.67 -1.70 1.50
CA SER A 146 7.27 -3.00 1.22
C SER A 146 8.19 -3.44 2.34
N GLN A 147 8.34 -4.75 2.47
CA GLN A 147 9.49 -5.33 3.14
C GLN A 147 10.74 -5.08 2.30
N ARG A 148 11.81 -4.63 2.97
CA ARG A 148 13.08 -4.33 2.31
C ARG A 148 13.85 -5.63 2.09
N GLU A 149 14.52 -5.74 0.94
CA GLU A 149 15.40 -6.89 0.66
C GLU A 149 16.64 -6.83 1.54
N GLU A 150 16.66 -7.68 2.57
CA GLU A 150 17.72 -7.76 3.55
C GLU A 150 18.90 -8.65 3.09
N ARG A 151 18.69 -9.51 2.10
CA ARG A 151 19.70 -10.46 1.60
C ARG A 151 20.53 -9.76 0.52
N LEU A 152 21.80 -9.48 0.84
CA LEU A 152 22.68 -8.67 -0.02
C LEU A 152 22.92 -9.28 -1.41
N ASP A 153 23.02 -10.61 -1.48
CA ASP A 153 23.18 -11.35 -2.74
C ASP A 153 21.96 -11.20 -3.65
N VAL A 154 20.75 -11.28 -3.08
CA VAL A 154 19.49 -11.06 -3.81
C VAL A 154 19.35 -9.60 -4.23
N LEU A 155 19.66 -8.65 -3.33
CA LEU A 155 19.60 -7.21 -3.63
C LEU A 155 20.56 -6.83 -4.76
N ASP A 156 21.80 -7.34 -4.73
CA ASP A 156 22.80 -7.12 -5.78
C ASP A 156 22.33 -7.68 -7.13
N ALA A 157 21.76 -8.89 -7.13
CA ALA A 157 21.20 -9.49 -8.34
C ALA A 157 20.05 -8.64 -8.91
N ARG A 158 19.14 -8.15 -8.04
CA ARG A 158 18.03 -7.28 -8.46
C ARG A 158 18.49 -5.94 -9.02
N MET A 159 19.52 -5.32 -8.42
CA MET A 159 20.13 -4.10 -8.97
C MET A 159 20.73 -4.36 -10.36
N ALA A 160 21.44 -5.48 -10.53
CA ALA A 160 22.02 -5.85 -11.83
C ALA A 160 20.95 -6.11 -12.90
N GLU A 161 19.86 -6.82 -12.55
CA GLU A 161 18.70 -7.05 -13.44
C GLU A 161 18.08 -5.75 -13.95
N MET A 162 18.05 -4.71 -13.11
CA MET A 162 17.50 -3.39 -13.43
C MET A 162 18.54 -2.41 -14.02
N GLY A 163 19.79 -2.86 -14.25
CA GLY A 163 20.85 -2.04 -14.82
C GLY A 163 21.35 -0.92 -13.89
N LEU A 164 21.21 -1.10 -12.58
CA LEU A 164 21.61 -0.12 -11.57
C LEU A 164 23.07 -0.32 -11.13
N ASN A 165 23.81 0.76 -10.95
CA ASN A 165 25.18 0.72 -10.43
C ASN A 165 25.16 0.63 -8.89
N LYS A 166 25.69 -0.47 -8.34
CA LYS A 166 25.73 -0.73 -6.90
C LYS A 166 26.38 0.38 -6.08
N GLU A 167 27.41 1.05 -6.61
CA GLU A 167 28.14 2.09 -5.87
C GLU A 167 27.25 3.29 -5.52
N ASP A 168 26.27 3.59 -6.38
CA ASP A 168 25.31 4.68 -6.16
C ASP A 168 24.33 4.36 -5.02
N TYR A 169 24.13 3.07 -4.70
CA TYR A 169 23.17 2.57 -3.73
C TYR A 169 23.82 1.98 -2.46
N TRP A 170 25.03 2.43 -2.13
CA TRP A 170 25.78 1.93 -0.96
C TRP A 170 25.00 2.05 0.37
N VAL A 171 24.16 3.08 0.52
CA VAL A 171 23.30 3.28 1.70
C VAL A 171 22.26 2.16 1.83
N VAL A 172 21.62 1.77 0.71
CA VAL A 172 20.63 0.69 0.69
C VAL A 172 21.27 -0.63 1.08
N SER A 173 22.45 -0.92 0.51
CA SER A 173 23.25 -2.09 0.87
C SER A 173 23.63 -2.09 2.35
N ARG A 174 24.00 -0.93 2.91
CA ARG A 174 24.34 -0.80 4.32
C ARG A 174 23.13 -1.02 5.23
N LEU A 175 21.97 -0.47 4.89
CA LEU A 175 20.74 -0.65 5.67
C LEU A 175 20.23 -2.10 5.63
N ALA A 176 20.31 -2.76 4.46
CA ALA A 176 19.98 -4.18 4.31
C ALA A 176 20.81 -5.05 5.27
N SER A 177 22.11 -4.76 5.41
CA SER A 177 22.99 -5.48 6.34
C SER A 177 22.59 -5.37 7.82
N LEU A 178 21.81 -4.35 8.17
CA LEU A 178 21.36 -4.06 9.53
C LEU A 178 19.95 -4.60 9.83
N ARG A 179 19.30 -5.30 8.89
CA ARG A 179 17.93 -5.82 9.02
C ARG A 179 16.89 -4.73 9.34
N TYR A 180 17.03 -3.55 8.73
CA TYR A 180 15.91 -2.60 8.62
C TYR A 180 14.94 -3.17 7.58
N CYS A 181 13.75 -3.57 8.01
CA CYS A 181 13.01 -4.59 7.27
C CYS A 181 11.67 -4.15 6.70
N THR A 182 11.10 -3.00 7.06
CA THR A 182 9.85 -2.56 6.40
C THR A 182 9.63 -1.08 6.51
N ALA A 183 9.10 -0.49 5.44
CA ALA A 183 8.60 0.86 5.44
C ALA A 183 7.39 1.00 4.56
N PHE A 184 6.64 2.06 4.83
CA PHE A 184 5.60 2.52 3.96
C PHE A 184 5.66 4.02 3.80
N ARG A 185 5.05 4.49 2.73
CA ARG A 185 4.95 5.88 2.33
C ARG A 185 3.48 6.23 2.29
N LEU A 186 3.08 7.20 3.09
CA LEU A 186 1.78 7.85 2.92
C LEU A 186 1.87 8.80 1.72
N TRP A 187 1.10 8.51 0.67
CA TRP A 187 0.95 9.44 -0.46
C TRP A 187 0.14 10.65 0.00
N PRO A 188 0.61 11.87 -0.25
CA PRO A 188 -0.25 13.05 -0.18
C PRO A 188 -1.13 13.02 -1.44
N GLY A 189 -2.14 12.16 -1.47
CA GLY A 189 -3.18 12.19 -2.49
C GLY A 189 -4.09 13.38 -2.29
N LEU A 190 -3.57 14.59 -2.55
CA LEU A 190 -4.25 15.88 -2.75
C LEU A 190 -3.36 16.77 -3.62
#